data_AF-A0A387B2I8-F1
#
_entry.id   AF-A0A387B2I8-F1
#
_cell.length_a   1.000
_cell.length_b   1.000
_cell.length_c   1.000
_cell.angle_alpha   90.00
_cell.angle_beta   90.00
_cell.angle_gamma   90.00
#
_symmetry.space_group_name_H-M   'P 1'
#
loop_
_entity.id
_entity.type
_entity.pdbx_description
1 polymer ?
#
loop_
_entity_poly.entity_id
_entity_poly.type
_entity_poly.pdbx_seq_one_letter_code
_entity_poly.pdbx_strand_id
1 'polypeptide(L)'
;MSLRRVVILHGYTAHPGKHWFGWLREELAPHGVAVEVPALPDTDHPEAAAWTDAAVAALGTVDAETALVGHSLGTITAVRALGRALAEQPDARLGALALVASFVDPVPIYPELDPFTVGLPELGELAARTGRRLVIRSDFDPEVPIELTPAVVAGLAAEELVVPGAQHFCESQGVTTLPALRDWLTA
;
A
#
# COMPACT_ATOMS: atom_id res chain seq x y z
N MET A 1 -11.77 -15.98 4.74
CA MET A 1 -12.37 -15.73 3.41
C MET A 1 -11.22 -15.58 2.44
N SER A 2 -11.30 -16.16 1.25
CA SER A 2 -10.24 -16.05 0.24
C SER A 2 -10.34 -14.70 -0.47
N LEU A 3 -9.21 -14.03 -0.64
CA LEU A 3 -9.14 -12.85 -1.51
C LEU A 3 -9.48 -13.26 -2.96
N ARG A 4 -10.07 -12.33 -3.71
CA ARG A 4 -10.33 -12.46 -5.15
C ARG A 4 -9.73 -11.32 -5.95
N ARG A 5 -9.40 -10.21 -5.28
CA ARG A 5 -8.92 -9.00 -5.92
C ARG A 5 -7.84 -8.34 -5.09
N VAL A 6 -6.81 -7.85 -5.75
CA VAL A 6 -5.74 -7.02 -5.17
C VAL A 6 -5.62 -5.76 -6.00
N VAL A 7 -5.66 -4.60 -5.34
CA VAL A 7 -5.35 -3.30 -5.95
C VAL A 7 -4.00 -2.84 -5.40
N ILE A 8 -3.02 -2.62 -6.28
CA ILE A 8 -1.70 -2.13 -5.89
C ILE A 8 -1.57 -0.65 -6.28
N LEU A 9 -1.31 0.20 -5.31
CA LEU A 9 -0.98 1.61 -5.50
C LEU A 9 0.54 1.77 -5.52
N HIS A 10 1.09 2.20 -6.65
CA HIS A 10 2.52 2.37 -6.85
C HIS A 10 3.06 3.65 -6.19
N GLY A 11 4.38 3.73 -6.02
CA GLY A 11 5.07 4.87 -5.43
C GLY A 11 5.30 6.06 -6.38
N TYR A 12 5.99 7.06 -5.86
CA TYR A 12 6.43 8.27 -6.57
C TYR A 12 7.28 7.92 -7.79
N THR A 13 7.07 8.57 -8.94
CA THR A 13 7.75 8.31 -10.24
C THR A 13 7.67 6.85 -10.75
N ALA A 14 6.84 6.00 -10.13
CA ALA A 14 6.60 4.64 -10.54
C ALA A 14 5.40 4.53 -11.51
N HIS A 15 5.21 3.35 -12.09
CA HIS A 15 4.08 3.09 -12.98
C HIS A 15 3.66 1.60 -12.85
N PRO A 16 2.50 1.19 -13.42
CA PRO A 16 1.95 -0.16 -13.25
C PRO A 16 2.84 -1.35 -13.64
N GLY A 17 3.91 -1.10 -14.39
CA GLY A 17 4.82 -2.13 -14.92
C GLY A 17 6.14 -2.27 -14.16
N LYS A 18 6.35 -1.50 -13.08
CA LYS A 18 7.62 -1.51 -12.32
C LYS A 18 7.66 -2.56 -11.21
N HIS A 19 8.87 -2.76 -10.69
CA HIS A 19 9.15 -3.43 -9.42
C HIS A 19 8.66 -4.88 -9.44
N TRP A 20 7.94 -5.29 -8.41
CA TRP A 20 7.42 -6.63 -8.22
C TRP A 20 5.93 -6.73 -8.58
N PHE A 21 5.31 -5.66 -9.10
CA PHE A 21 3.86 -5.62 -9.32
C PHE A 21 3.40 -6.65 -10.36
N GLY A 22 4.12 -6.72 -11.49
CA GLY A 22 3.85 -7.69 -12.54
C GLY A 22 4.06 -9.13 -12.08
N TRP A 23 5.14 -9.38 -11.34
CA TRP A 23 5.43 -10.68 -10.74
C TRP A 23 4.34 -11.11 -9.75
N LEU A 24 3.87 -10.21 -8.88
CA LEU A 24 2.81 -10.53 -7.92
C LEU A 24 1.49 -10.88 -8.63
N ARG A 25 1.16 -10.19 -9.72
CA ARG A 25 0.00 -10.53 -10.57
C ARG A 25 0.10 -11.94 -11.14
N GLU A 26 1.27 -12.32 -11.66
CA GLU A 26 1.49 -13.65 -12.23
C GLU A 26 1.38 -14.75 -11.17
N GLU A 27 1.93 -14.51 -9.97
CA GLU A 27 1.90 -15.47 -8.88
C GLU A 27 0.52 -15.65 -8.24
N LEU A 28 -0.33 -14.62 -8.25
CA LEU A 28 -1.67 -14.66 -7.66
C LEU A 28 -2.74 -15.19 -8.63
N ALA A 29 -2.48 -15.17 -9.95
CA ALA A 29 -3.42 -15.66 -10.95
C ALA A 29 -3.83 -17.14 -10.79
N PRO A 30 -2.92 -18.09 -10.47
CA PRO A 30 -3.29 -19.49 -10.18
C PRO A 30 -4.21 -19.67 -8.98
N HIS A 31 -4.24 -18.70 -8.06
CA HIS A 31 -5.13 -18.68 -6.90
C HIS A 31 -6.50 -18.05 -7.20
N GLY A 32 -6.76 -17.67 -8.45
CA GLY A 32 -8.01 -17.01 -8.86
C GLY A 32 -8.11 -15.56 -8.37
N VAL A 33 -6.99 -14.94 -8.02
CA VAL A 33 -6.92 -13.57 -7.51
C VAL A 33 -6.53 -12.64 -8.65
N ALA A 34 -7.42 -11.70 -9.00
CA ALA A 34 -7.13 -10.66 -9.97
C ALA A 34 -6.28 -9.55 -9.33
N VAL A 35 -5.22 -9.12 -10.01
CA VAL A 35 -4.36 -8.03 -9.53
C VAL A 35 -4.43 -6.86 -10.51
N GLU A 36 -4.78 -5.71 -9.98
CA GLU A 36 -4.89 -4.44 -10.70
C GLU A 36 -3.87 -3.44 -10.14
N VAL A 37 -3.23 -2.69 -11.03
CA VAL A 37 -2.28 -1.63 -10.67
C VAL A 37 -2.71 -0.39 -11.44
N PRO A 38 -3.58 0.48 -10.89
CA PRO A 38 -3.99 1.70 -11.58
C PRO A 38 -2.78 2.58 -11.86
N ALA A 39 -2.79 3.26 -13.00
CA ALA A 39 -1.85 4.35 -13.25
C ALA A 39 -2.32 5.57 -12.44
N LEU A 40 -1.53 5.98 -11.44
CA LEU A 40 -1.78 7.20 -10.68
C LEU A 40 -1.34 8.42 -11.51
N PRO A 41 -2.05 9.56 -11.41
CA PRO A 41 -1.82 10.70 -12.28
C PRO A 41 -0.53 11.45 -11.93
N ASP A 42 0.11 12.06 -12.93
CA ASP A 42 1.27 12.95 -12.80
C ASP A 42 2.29 12.50 -11.74
N THR A 43 2.98 11.40 -12.04
CA THR A 43 3.86 10.76 -11.06
C THR A 43 5.14 11.54 -10.79
N ASP A 44 5.44 12.55 -11.60
CA ASP A 44 6.57 13.46 -11.42
C ASP A 44 6.17 14.66 -10.53
N HIS A 45 4.89 15.03 -10.50
CA HIS A 45 4.34 16.07 -9.63
C HIS A 45 3.04 15.61 -8.95
N PRO A 46 3.12 14.64 -8.03
CA PRO A 46 1.93 13.99 -7.49
C PRO A 46 1.14 14.93 -6.57
N GLU A 47 -0.18 15.01 -6.80
CA GLU A 47 -1.10 15.73 -5.92
C GLU A 47 -1.90 14.77 -5.05
N ALA A 48 -1.88 14.98 -3.74
CA ALA A 48 -2.53 14.11 -2.77
C ALA A 48 -4.04 13.89 -3.04
N ALA A 49 -4.75 14.94 -3.45
CA ALA A 49 -6.18 14.86 -3.79
C ALA A 49 -6.40 13.99 -5.04
N ALA A 50 -5.68 14.28 -6.13
CA ALA A 50 -5.80 13.55 -7.39
C ALA A 50 -5.42 12.07 -7.26
N TRP A 51 -4.37 11.76 -6.48
CA TRP A 51 -3.97 10.39 -6.18
C TRP A 51 -5.01 9.67 -5.33
N THR A 52 -5.58 10.34 -4.32
CA THR A 52 -6.67 9.77 -3.53
C THR A 52 -7.89 9.50 -4.41
N ASP A 53 -8.24 10.39 -5.33
CA ASP A 53 -9.34 10.21 -6.27
C ASP A 53 -9.15 9.00 -7.18
N ALA A 54 -7.98 8.89 -7.81
CA ALA A 54 -7.64 7.75 -8.65
C ALA A 54 -7.64 6.44 -7.84
N ALA A 55 -7.12 6.46 -6.62
CA ALA A 55 -7.07 5.28 -5.75
C ALA A 55 -8.45 4.85 -5.25
N VAL A 56 -9.35 5.78 -4.92
CA VAL A 56 -10.74 5.44 -4.54
C VAL A 56 -11.52 4.91 -5.74
N ALA A 57 -11.36 5.52 -6.91
CA ALA A 57 -11.99 5.02 -8.14
C ALA A 57 -11.50 3.61 -8.47
N ALA A 58 -10.20 3.34 -8.31
CA ALA A 58 -9.64 2.01 -8.48
C ALA A 58 -10.10 1.04 -7.39
N LEU A 59 -10.17 1.45 -6.12
CA LEU A 59 -10.62 0.58 -5.03
C LEU A 59 -12.08 0.15 -5.23
N GLY A 60 -12.96 1.08 -5.60
CA GLY A 60 -14.38 0.80 -5.87
C GLY A 60 -15.15 0.39 -4.62
N THR A 61 -15.97 -0.66 -4.74
CA THR A 61 -16.67 -1.25 -3.59
C THR A 61 -15.67 -1.92 -2.66
N VAL A 62 -15.73 -1.57 -1.37
CA VAL A 62 -14.87 -2.18 -0.36
C VAL A 62 -15.54 -3.43 0.19
N ASP A 63 -14.88 -4.58 0.05
CA ASP A 63 -15.39 -5.86 0.53
C ASP A 63 -14.29 -6.75 1.16
N ALA A 64 -14.74 -7.82 1.79
CA ALA A 64 -13.90 -8.76 2.51
C ALA A 64 -13.07 -9.68 1.58
N GLU A 65 -13.29 -9.63 0.26
CA GLU A 65 -12.54 -10.40 -0.75
C GLU A 65 -11.48 -9.53 -1.46
N THR A 66 -11.39 -8.25 -1.11
CA THR A 66 -10.45 -7.28 -1.70
C THR A 66 -9.28 -7.01 -0.78
N ALA A 67 -8.07 -6.99 -1.36
CA ALA A 67 -6.87 -6.48 -0.73
C ALA A 67 -6.44 -5.16 -1.37
N LEU A 68 -6.03 -4.20 -0.53
CA LEU A 68 -5.37 -2.98 -0.95
C LEU A 68 -3.90 -3.06 -0.57
N VAL A 69 -3.02 -2.82 -1.54
CA VAL A 69 -1.57 -2.86 -1.36
C VAL A 69 -1.00 -1.50 -1.74
N GLY A 70 -0.15 -0.94 -0.90
CA GLY A 70 0.59 0.29 -1.22
C GLY A 70 2.10 0.05 -1.20
N HIS A 71 2.83 0.72 -2.08
CA HIS A 71 4.30 0.79 -2.04
C HIS A 71 4.76 2.24 -1.97
N SER A 72 5.64 2.56 -1.00
CA SER A 72 6.18 3.92 -0.81
C SER A 72 5.06 4.97 -0.73
N LEU A 73 5.03 6.00 -1.58
CA LEU A 73 3.94 6.99 -1.65
C LEU A 73 2.54 6.35 -1.87
N GLY A 74 2.49 5.15 -2.45
CA GLY A 74 1.29 4.35 -2.56
C GLY A 74 0.72 3.89 -1.21
N THR A 75 1.53 3.80 -0.14
CA THR A 75 1.05 3.41 1.19
C THR A 75 0.17 4.48 1.82
N ILE A 76 0.62 5.72 1.76
CA ILE A 76 -0.13 6.85 2.33
C ILE A 76 -1.35 7.17 1.45
N THR A 77 -1.25 6.95 0.14
CA THR A 77 -2.39 7.00 -0.78
C THR A 77 -3.41 5.92 -0.47
N ALA A 78 -2.98 4.70 -0.13
CA ALA A 78 -3.87 3.62 0.28
C ALA A 78 -4.63 3.96 1.58
N VAL A 79 -3.93 4.53 2.57
CA VAL A 79 -4.52 4.99 3.83
C VAL A 79 -5.60 6.06 3.56
N ARG A 80 -5.28 7.08 2.76
CA ARG A 80 -6.23 8.13 2.36
C ARG A 80 -7.44 7.58 1.63
N ALA A 81 -7.21 6.75 0.62
CA ALA A 81 -8.27 6.20 -0.21
C ALA A 81 -9.21 5.28 0.58
N LEU A 82 -8.64 4.40 1.42
CA LEU A 82 -9.42 3.52 2.27
C LEU A 82 -10.24 4.31 3.29
N GLY A 83 -9.66 5.33 3.92
CA GLY A 83 -10.40 6.20 4.84
C GLY A 83 -11.60 6.87 4.19
N ARG A 84 -11.42 7.43 2.99
CA ARG A 84 -12.52 8.05 2.24
C ARG A 84 -13.57 7.03 1.82
N ALA A 85 -13.16 5.90 1.26
CA ALA A 85 -14.07 4.85 0.82
C ALA A 85 -14.92 4.29 1.98
N LEU A 86 -14.32 4.10 3.16
CA LEU A 86 -15.03 3.62 4.36
C LEU A 86 -15.93 4.69 5.02
N ALA A 87 -15.67 5.97 4.77
CA ALA A 87 -16.59 7.04 5.17
C ALA A 87 -17.85 7.06 4.28
N GLU A 88 -17.68 6.78 2.99
CA GLU A 88 -18.77 6.68 2.01
C GLU A 88 -19.54 5.34 2.09
N GLN A 89 -18.88 4.28 2.58
CA GLN A 89 -19.41 2.92 2.70
C GLN A 89 -19.34 2.43 4.16
N PRO A 90 -20.26 2.88 5.05
CA PRO A 90 -20.12 2.71 6.50
C PRO A 90 -20.10 1.25 6.97
N ASP A 91 -20.81 0.36 6.27
CA ASP A 91 -20.87 -1.08 6.60
C ASP A 91 -19.77 -1.91 5.94
N ALA A 92 -18.97 -1.29 5.05
CA ALA A 92 -17.94 -1.99 4.32
C ALA A 92 -16.76 -2.38 5.23
N ARG A 93 -16.13 -3.50 4.88
CA ARG A 93 -14.93 -4.02 5.54
C ARG A 93 -13.99 -4.53 4.48
N LEU A 94 -12.74 -4.07 4.53
CA LEU A 94 -11.70 -4.52 3.62
C LEU A 94 -11.16 -5.89 4.06
N GLY A 95 -10.91 -6.80 3.11
CA GLY A 95 -10.31 -8.10 3.39
C GLY A 95 -8.90 -7.98 3.94
N ALA A 96 -8.03 -7.26 3.22
CA ALA A 96 -6.63 -7.10 3.59
C ALA A 96 -6.04 -5.73 3.22
N LEU A 97 -5.14 -5.20 4.04
CA LEU A 97 -4.30 -4.04 3.75
C LEU A 97 -2.83 -4.42 3.91
N ALA A 98 -2.00 -4.23 2.89
CA ALA A 98 -0.56 -4.44 2.98
C ALA A 98 0.20 -3.17 2.55
N LEU A 99 1.11 -2.68 3.39
CA LEU A 99 1.88 -1.47 3.12
C LEU A 99 3.38 -1.82 3.06
N VAL A 100 4.02 -1.56 1.92
CA VAL A 100 5.44 -1.86 1.68
C VAL A 100 6.23 -0.56 1.66
N ALA A 101 7.27 -0.44 2.48
CA ALA A 101 8.03 0.80 2.70
C ALA A 101 7.12 1.98 3.14
N SER A 102 6.33 1.74 4.18
CA SER A 102 5.27 2.65 4.61
C SER A 102 5.72 3.79 5.50
N PHE A 103 5.05 4.92 5.35
CA PHE A 103 5.15 6.07 6.26
C PHE A 103 3.80 6.78 6.37
N VAL A 104 3.62 7.52 7.47
CA VAL A 104 2.48 8.42 7.71
C VAL A 104 2.91 9.83 8.13
N ASP A 105 4.20 10.01 8.40
CA ASP A 105 4.84 11.28 8.74
C ASP A 105 5.67 11.82 7.55
N PRO A 106 5.97 13.13 7.52
CA PRO A 106 6.87 13.72 6.54
C PRO A 106 8.20 12.97 6.38
N VAL A 107 8.63 12.79 5.13
CA VAL A 107 9.91 12.17 4.79
C VAL A 107 10.90 13.29 4.44
N PRO A 108 11.99 13.51 5.21
CA PRO A 108 12.82 14.72 5.06
C PRO A 108 13.45 14.94 3.67
N ILE A 109 13.70 13.86 2.92
CA ILE A 109 14.31 13.95 1.59
C ILE A 109 13.28 14.27 0.48
N TYR A 110 11.98 14.23 0.80
CA TYR A 110 10.87 14.51 -0.13
C TYR A 110 9.85 15.50 0.47
N PRO A 111 10.26 16.74 0.81
CA PRO A 111 9.35 17.74 1.38
C PRO A 111 8.18 18.09 0.45
N GLU A 112 8.32 17.89 -0.86
CA GLU A 112 7.24 18.06 -1.83
C GLU A 112 6.07 17.08 -1.62
N LEU A 113 6.30 15.97 -0.90
CA LEU A 113 5.29 14.95 -0.61
C LEU A 113 4.59 15.18 0.74
N ASP A 114 5.00 16.18 1.53
CA ASP A 114 4.37 16.55 2.80
C ASP A 114 2.83 16.70 2.72
N PRO A 115 2.24 17.25 1.63
CA PRO A 115 0.79 17.32 1.49
C PRO A 115 0.07 15.98 1.64
N PHE A 116 0.73 14.84 1.36
CA PHE A 116 0.15 13.51 1.55
C PHE A 116 -0.03 13.15 3.04
N THR A 117 0.71 13.76 3.95
CA THR A 117 0.66 13.46 5.40
C THR A 117 -0.41 14.27 6.14
N VAL A 118 -1.03 15.25 5.49
CA VAL A 118 -2.00 16.16 6.11
C VAL A 118 -3.43 15.60 6.06
N GLY A 119 -4.08 15.49 7.21
CA GLY A 119 -5.49 15.08 7.29
C GLY A 119 -5.71 13.60 6.97
N LEU A 120 -4.75 12.76 7.36
CA LEU A 120 -4.92 11.31 7.31
C LEU A 120 -6.06 10.87 8.22
N PRO A 121 -6.82 9.82 7.84
CA PRO A 121 -7.74 9.17 8.74
C PRO A 121 -6.99 8.55 9.93
N GLU A 122 -7.69 8.39 11.05
CA GLU A 122 -7.18 7.66 12.21
C GLU A 122 -6.91 6.20 11.83
N LEU A 123 -5.65 5.77 11.92
CA LEU A 123 -5.25 4.41 11.51
C LEU A 123 -6.00 3.32 12.27
N GLY A 124 -6.34 3.57 13.54
CA GLY A 124 -7.13 2.65 14.37
C GLY A 124 -8.54 2.42 13.83
N GLU A 125 -9.16 3.41 13.20
CA GLU A 125 -10.48 3.27 12.57
C GLU A 125 -10.40 2.44 11.28
N LEU A 126 -9.30 2.59 10.51
CA LEU A 126 -9.03 1.73 9.37
C LEU A 126 -8.80 0.28 9.83
N ALA A 127 -8.04 0.11 10.92
CA ALA A 127 -7.74 -1.19 11.49
C ALA A 127 -9.01 -1.95 11.90
N ALA A 128 -9.95 -1.26 12.57
CA ALA A 128 -11.22 -1.82 13.02
C ALA A 128 -12.13 -2.31 11.87
N ARG A 129 -11.88 -1.85 10.64
CA ARG A 129 -12.65 -2.20 9.42
C ARG A 129 -11.83 -2.93 8.37
N THR A 130 -10.66 -3.44 8.73
CA THR A 130 -9.81 -4.21 7.82
C THR A 130 -9.54 -5.58 8.46
N GLY A 131 -9.73 -6.67 7.73
CA GLY A 131 -9.57 -8.04 8.25
C GLY A 131 -8.12 -8.37 8.61
N ARG A 132 -7.22 -8.32 7.62
CA ARG A 132 -5.79 -8.61 7.77
C ARG A 132 -4.96 -7.38 7.43
N ARG A 133 -3.89 -7.12 8.18
CA ARG A 133 -3.07 -5.90 8.02
C ARG A 133 -1.60 -6.27 8.12
N LEU A 134 -0.81 -5.88 7.13
CA LEU A 134 0.62 -6.16 7.05
C LEU A 134 1.39 -4.88 6.75
N VAL A 135 2.51 -4.69 7.44
CA VAL A 135 3.52 -3.71 7.08
C VAL A 135 4.81 -4.46 6.76
N ILE A 136 5.33 -4.25 5.56
CA ILE A 136 6.61 -4.81 5.12
C ILE A 136 7.62 -3.67 5.05
N ARG A 137 8.75 -3.84 5.73
CA ARG A 137 9.88 -2.92 5.63
C ARG A 137 11.19 -3.66 5.39
N SER A 138 12.19 -2.93 4.94
CA SER A 138 13.57 -3.42 4.89
C SER A 138 14.22 -3.27 6.28
N ASP A 139 15.36 -3.91 6.47
CA ASP A 139 16.26 -3.65 7.60
C ASP A 139 17.00 -2.31 7.44
N PHE A 140 17.13 -1.83 6.21
CA PHE A 140 17.61 -0.51 5.84
C PHE A 140 16.87 -0.02 4.59
N ASP A 141 16.36 1.21 4.63
CA ASP A 141 15.69 1.86 3.51
C ASP A 141 16.32 3.26 3.30
N PRO A 142 16.97 3.52 2.14
CA PRO A 142 17.65 4.79 1.89
C PRO A 142 16.69 5.94 1.56
N GLU A 143 15.42 5.66 1.29
CA GLU A 143 14.42 6.66 0.88
C GLU A 143 13.48 7.02 2.03
N VAL A 144 12.95 6.02 2.74
CA VAL A 144 12.02 6.21 3.86
C VAL A 144 12.70 5.77 5.16
N PRO A 145 12.94 6.66 6.13
CA PRO A 145 13.53 6.29 7.41
C PRO A 145 12.74 5.17 8.10
N ILE A 146 13.41 4.09 8.48
CA ILE A 146 12.78 2.91 9.09
C ILE A 146 12.11 3.24 10.43
N GLU A 147 12.54 4.32 11.08
CA GLU A 147 11.98 4.86 12.32
C GLU A 147 10.52 5.34 12.17
N LEU A 148 10.04 5.55 10.94
CA LEU A 148 8.64 5.88 10.66
C LEU A 148 7.72 4.66 10.65
N THR A 149 8.27 3.45 10.48
CA THR A 149 7.48 2.22 10.38
C THR A 149 6.73 1.86 11.68
N PRO A 150 7.32 1.96 12.90
CA PRO A 150 6.64 1.57 14.14
C PRO A 150 5.30 2.28 14.39
N ALA A 151 5.18 3.55 14.01
CA ALA A 151 3.93 4.30 14.14
C ALA A 151 2.81 3.71 13.25
N VAL A 152 3.16 3.30 12.03
CA VAL A 152 2.22 2.67 11.09
C VAL A 152 1.78 1.30 11.59
N VAL A 153 2.73 0.47 12.05
CA VAL A 153 2.46 -0.86 12.61
C VAL A 153 1.52 -0.77 13.82
N ALA A 154 1.83 0.15 14.75
CA ALA A 154 1.04 0.35 15.96
C ALA A 154 -0.36 0.89 15.64
N GLY A 155 -0.46 1.92 14.78
CA GLY A 155 -1.72 2.55 14.42
C GLY A 155 -2.67 1.60 13.68
N LEU A 156 -2.13 0.71 12.84
CA LEU A 156 -2.92 -0.29 12.12
C LEU A 156 -3.11 -1.60 12.90
N ALA A 157 -2.47 -1.79 14.05
CA ALA A 157 -2.37 -3.10 14.70
C ALA A 157 -2.03 -4.21 13.67
N ALA A 158 -1.01 -3.93 12.87
CA ALA A 158 -0.58 -4.75 11.74
C ALA A 158 0.46 -5.79 12.15
N GLU A 159 0.53 -6.89 11.39
CA GLU A 159 1.70 -7.75 11.37
C GLU A 159 2.88 -6.96 10.77
N GLU A 160 4.08 -7.15 11.31
CA GLU A 160 5.31 -6.57 10.78
C GLU A 160 6.16 -7.67 10.16
N LEU A 161 6.64 -7.45 8.93
CA LEU A 161 7.59 -8.32 8.26
C LEU A 161 8.79 -7.53 7.79
N VAL A 162 9.99 -7.98 8.19
CA VAL A 162 11.26 -7.39 7.77
C VAL A 162 11.87 -8.24 6.66
N VAL A 163 12.18 -7.62 5.50
CA VAL A 163 12.91 -8.27 4.40
C VAL A 163 14.32 -7.69 4.34
N PRO A 164 15.34 -8.41 4.83
CA PRO A 164 16.71 -7.90 4.86
C PRO A 164 17.25 -7.58 3.46
N GLY A 165 17.95 -6.45 3.34
CA GLY A 165 18.61 -6.03 2.11
C GLY A 165 17.68 -5.60 0.97
N ALA A 166 16.37 -5.47 1.23
CA ALA A 166 15.39 -5.06 0.21
C ALA A 166 15.47 -3.57 -0.15
N GLN A 167 16.22 -2.77 0.60
CA GLN A 167 16.34 -1.31 0.42
C GLN A 167 14.95 -0.66 0.41
N HIS A 168 14.57 0.01 -0.68
CA HIS A 168 13.26 0.63 -0.86
C HIS A 168 12.28 -0.24 -1.69
N PHE A 169 12.60 -1.52 -1.89
CA PHE A 169 11.80 -2.47 -2.68
C PHE A 169 11.65 -2.07 -4.16
N CYS A 170 12.64 -1.35 -4.69
CA CYS A 170 12.66 -0.93 -6.09
C CYS A 170 13.39 -1.95 -6.99
N GLU A 171 12.94 -2.09 -8.23
CA GLU A 171 13.63 -2.90 -9.26
C GLU A 171 15.08 -2.45 -9.51
N SER A 172 15.35 -1.14 -9.40
CA SER A 172 16.69 -0.56 -9.51
C SER A 172 17.64 -1.03 -8.41
N GLN A 173 17.09 -1.54 -7.31
CA GLN A 173 17.79 -2.13 -6.16
C GLN A 173 17.80 -3.66 -6.24
N GLY A 174 17.34 -4.24 -7.35
CA GLY A 174 17.27 -5.69 -7.59
C GLY A 174 15.98 -6.34 -7.11
N VAL A 175 15.00 -5.57 -6.63
CA VAL A 175 13.74 -6.12 -6.10
C VAL A 175 12.68 -6.16 -7.22
N THR A 176 12.65 -7.28 -7.93
CA THR A 176 11.63 -7.58 -8.97
C THR A 176 10.61 -8.63 -8.53
N THR A 177 10.77 -9.17 -7.32
CA THR A 177 9.86 -10.18 -6.72
C THR A 177 9.65 -9.87 -5.24
N LEU A 178 8.49 -10.22 -4.68
CA LEU A 178 8.21 -10.07 -3.26
C LEU A 178 7.48 -11.30 -2.66
N PRO A 179 8.17 -12.45 -2.51
CA PRO A 179 7.57 -13.70 -2.02
C PRO A 179 6.84 -13.58 -0.69
N ALA A 180 7.39 -12.81 0.25
CA ALA A 180 6.77 -12.58 1.56
C ALA A 180 5.34 -12.01 1.46
N LEU A 181 5.12 -11.06 0.54
CA LEU A 181 3.79 -10.48 0.31
C LEU A 181 2.85 -11.50 -0.36
N ARG A 182 3.35 -12.23 -1.37
CA ARG A 182 2.59 -13.29 -2.05
C ARG A 182 2.11 -14.34 -1.04
N ASP A 183 3.03 -14.88 -0.24
CA ASP A 183 2.74 -15.91 0.76
C ASP A 183 1.66 -15.42 1.73
N TRP A 184 1.81 -14.19 2.24
CA TRP A 184 0.83 -13.60 3.14
C TRP A 184 -0.54 -13.41 2.47
N LEU A 185 -0.61 -12.95 1.22
CA LEU A 185 -1.88 -12.79 0.50
C LEU A 185 -2.58 -14.14 0.22
N THR A 186 -1.83 -15.23 0.12
CA THR A 186 -2.37 -16.58 -0.16
C THR A 186 -2.65 -17.44 1.08
N ALA A 187 -2.23 -16.99 2.27
CA ALA A 187 -2.46 -17.67 3.54
C ALA A 187 -3.90 -17.49 4.05
#